data_AF-A0A6C0JJJ2-F1
#
_entry.id   AF-A0A6C0JJJ2-F1
#
_cell.length_a   1.000
_cell.length_b   1.000
_cell.length_c   1.000
_cell.angle_alpha   90.00
_cell.angle_beta   90.00
_cell.angle_gamma   90.00
#
_symmetry.space_group_name_H-M   'P 1'
#
loop_
_entity.id
_entity.type
_entity.pdbx_description
1 polymer ?
#
loop_
_entity_poly.entity_id
_entity_poly.type
_entity_poly.pdbx_seq_one_letter_code
_entity_poly.pdbx_strand_id
1 'polypeptide(L)'
;MYKLAYWVDSSKLCPHFLSRNPRAIQYLQDHPHMIDWEGLSYNPEAIHILKQNMDKISWDYLSSNENAMELLLANEDKINWDCISKNPSAIELLKQYPENINWSLFNENPAAIEILKENPERINWSWLSSNINAVEMLKQNPDKIDWLMISGNSAAIELIEQNLNKTCLYLMSSNKAAIHILKKTKVRDISWEILSENEEIFVYDYDKIKERINPYLEELIAKTLHPSRIQYWLDNGLTIDDL
;
A
#
# COMPACT_ATOMS: atom_id res chain seq x y z
N MET A 1 -5.95 0.34 -15.56
CA MET A 1 -6.72 1.59 -15.61
C MET A 1 -7.88 1.43 -14.66
N TYR A 2 -8.00 2.34 -13.70
CA TYR A 2 -8.94 2.21 -12.59
C TYR A 2 -10.01 3.30 -12.65
N LYS A 3 -11.19 2.98 -12.11
CA LYS A 3 -12.27 3.93 -11.81
C LYS A 3 -12.82 3.68 -10.40
N LEU A 4 -13.45 4.69 -9.81
CA LEU A 4 -14.14 4.52 -8.53
C LEU A 4 -15.24 3.46 -8.66
N ALA A 5 -15.35 2.59 -7.65
CA ALA A 5 -16.45 1.64 -7.58
C ALA A 5 -17.79 2.37 -7.43
N TYR A 6 -18.85 1.80 -8.02
CA TYR A 6 -20.17 2.45 -8.11
C TYR A 6 -20.82 2.79 -6.75
N TRP A 7 -20.41 2.13 -5.68
CA TRP A 7 -20.94 2.32 -4.33
C TRP A 7 -20.18 3.39 -3.53
N VAL A 8 -19.09 3.94 -4.09
CA VAL A 8 -18.24 4.93 -3.44
C VAL A 8 -18.78 6.33 -3.73
N ASP A 9 -19.08 7.06 -2.67
CA ASP A 9 -19.51 8.45 -2.75
C ASP A 9 -18.29 9.37 -2.88
N SER A 10 -18.01 9.82 -4.11
CA SER A 10 -16.84 10.69 -4.39
C SER A 10 -16.79 11.97 -3.55
N SER A 11 -17.94 12.50 -3.12
CA SER A 11 -18.00 13.72 -2.30
C SER A 11 -17.48 13.54 -0.87
N LYS A 12 -17.30 12.29 -0.43
CA LYS A 12 -16.81 11.93 0.90
C LYS A 12 -15.34 11.53 0.93
N LEU A 13 -14.67 11.52 -0.21
CA LEU A 13 -13.27 11.14 -0.28
C LEU A 13 -12.38 12.25 0.29
N CYS A 14 -11.40 11.87 1.08
CA CYS A 14 -10.41 12.81 1.63
C CYS A 14 -9.26 13.00 0.63
N PRO A 15 -8.98 14.23 0.15
CA PRO A 15 -7.90 14.51 -0.81
C PRO A 15 -6.53 13.97 -0.38
N HIS A 16 -6.19 14.08 0.91
CA HIS A 16 -4.92 13.59 1.46
C HIS A 16 -4.77 12.07 1.27
N PHE A 17 -5.73 11.29 1.78
CA PHE A 17 -5.71 9.82 1.69
C PHE A 17 -5.90 9.31 0.25
N LEU A 18 -6.71 10.02 -0.54
CA LEU A 18 -6.86 9.71 -1.97
C LEU A 18 -5.54 9.89 -2.72
N SER A 19 -4.78 10.95 -2.40
CA SER A 19 -3.49 11.23 -3.04
C SER A 19 -2.42 10.19 -2.70
N ARG A 20 -2.54 9.51 -1.57
CA ARG A 20 -1.69 8.37 -1.18
C ARG A 20 -2.00 7.08 -1.94
N ASN A 21 -3.21 6.95 -2.50
CA ASN A 21 -3.68 5.73 -3.14
C ASN A 21 -3.02 5.54 -4.53
N PRO A 22 -2.21 4.49 -4.74
CA PRO A 22 -1.54 4.26 -6.04
C PRO A 22 -2.50 4.09 -7.21
N ARG A 23 -3.70 3.55 -6.96
CA ARG A 23 -4.73 3.35 -8.00
C ARG A 23 -5.50 4.63 -8.34
N ALA A 24 -5.34 5.70 -7.55
CA ALA A 24 -6.03 6.97 -7.76
C ALA A 24 -5.30 7.92 -8.72
N ILE A 25 -4.07 7.61 -9.17
CA ILE A 25 -3.26 8.54 -9.99
C ILE A 25 -4.01 9.09 -11.20
N GLN A 26 -4.66 8.23 -11.99
CA GLN A 26 -5.44 8.69 -13.15
C GLN A 26 -6.63 9.56 -12.72
N TYR A 27 -7.31 9.17 -11.64
CA TYR A 27 -8.44 9.93 -11.13
C TYR A 27 -8.01 11.33 -10.67
N LEU A 28 -6.86 11.44 -10.00
CA LEU A 28 -6.28 12.72 -9.56
C LEU A 28 -5.81 13.59 -10.73
N GLN A 29 -5.28 12.99 -11.80
CA GLN A 29 -4.95 13.71 -13.04
C GLN A 29 -6.20 14.29 -13.71
N ASP A 30 -7.31 13.55 -13.70
CA ASP A 30 -8.60 14.01 -14.21
C ASP A 30 -9.26 15.07 -13.28
N HIS A 31 -8.87 15.10 -12.00
CA HIS A 31 -9.42 15.98 -10.96
C HIS A 31 -8.32 16.70 -10.16
N PRO A 32 -7.54 17.61 -10.79
CA PRO A 32 -6.33 18.17 -10.18
C PRO A 32 -6.57 19.01 -8.92
N HIS A 33 -7.80 19.49 -8.70
CA HIS A 33 -8.20 20.21 -7.48
C HIS A 33 -8.31 19.29 -6.24
N MET A 34 -8.31 17.97 -6.43
CA MET A 34 -8.30 16.98 -5.35
C MET A 34 -6.88 16.48 -5.00
N ILE A 35 -5.85 17.02 -5.65
CA ILE A 35 -4.46 16.66 -5.35
C ILE A 35 -4.03 17.33 -4.05
N ASP A 36 -3.69 16.49 -3.08
CA ASP A 36 -2.96 16.85 -1.89
C ASP A 36 -1.48 16.48 -2.08
N TRP A 37 -0.58 17.47 -2.05
CA TRP A 37 0.82 17.25 -2.41
C TRP A 37 1.61 16.48 -1.35
N GLU A 38 1.20 16.53 -0.08
CA GLU A 38 1.79 15.71 0.98
C GLU A 38 1.45 14.23 0.75
N GLY A 39 0.16 13.92 0.58
CA GLY A 39 -0.29 12.57 0.27
C GLY A 39 0.28 12.05 -1.05
N LEU A 40 0.37 12.90 -2.08
CA LEU A 40 0.98 12.54 -3.36
C LEU A 40 2.49 12.27 -3.23
N SER A 41 3.19 13.00 -2.37
CA SER A 41 4.63 12.78 -2.12
C SER A 41 4.91 11.41 -1.51
N TYR A 42 3.97 10.86 -0.73
CA TYR A 42 4.04 9.50 -0.19
C TYR A 42 3.75 8.41 -1.23
N ASN A 43 3.07 8.75 -2.34
CA ASN A 43 2.54 7.77 -3.28
C ASN A 43 3.65 7.22 -4.22
N PRO A 44 3.91 5.89 -4.22
CA PRO A 44 4.98 5.28 -5.01
C PRO A 44 4.76 5.39 -6.54
N GLU A 45 3.52 5.53 -7.00
CA GLU A 45 3.19 5.68 -8.43
C GLU A 45 3.24 7.15 -8.89
N ALA A 46 3.41 8.11 -7.97
CA ALA A 46 3.37 9.53 -8.28
C ALA A 46 4.73 10.16 -8.60
N ILE A 47 5.85 9.41 -8.53
CA ILE A 47 7.21 9.95 -8.71
C ILE A 47 7.36 10.76 -10.01
N HIS A 48 6.75 10.30 -11.10
CA HIS A 48 6.79 10.99 -12.39
C HIS A 48 6.07 12.36 -12.38
N ILE A 49 5.02 12.52 -11.55
CA ILE A 49 4.30 13.79 -11.36
C ILE A 49 5.11 14.72 -10.46
N LEU A 50 5.70 14.17 -9.40
CA LEU A 50 6.52 14.90 -8.43
C LEU A 50 7.79 15.47 -9.08
N LYS A 51 8.47 14.70 -9.94
CA LYS A 51 9.64 15.17 -10.72
C LYS A 51 9.31 16.38 -11.62
N GLN A 52 8.04 16.54 -12.03
CA GLN A 52 7.59 17.70 -12.82
C GLN A 52 7.12 18.89 -11.96
N ASN A 53 7.01 18.72 -10.65
CA ASN A 53 6.47 19.70 -9.70
C ASN A 53 7.33 19.75 -8.43
N MET A 54 8.65 19.88 -8.59
CA MET A 54 9.64 19.79 -7.51
C MET A 54 9.41 20.79 -6.37
N ASP A 55 8.79 21.94 -6.66
CA ASP A 55 8.44 22.99 -5.71
C ASP A 55 7.32 22.60 -4.74
N LYS A 56 6.54 21.57 -5.07
CA LYS A 56 5.39 21.12 -4.27
C LYS A 56 5.66 19.86 -3.45
N ILE A 57 6.85 19.28 -3.60
CA ILE A 57 7.23 18.06 -2.91
C ILE A 57 7.28 18.32 -1.39
N SER A 58 6.56 17.49 -0.64
CA SER A 58 6.75 17.38 0.80
C SER A 58 7.83 16.33 1.06
N TRP A 59 9.03 16.79 1.46
CA TRP A 59 10.21 15.93 1.60
C TRP A 59 10.11 14.94 2.75
N ASP A 60 9.34 15.27 3.79
CA ASP A 60 9.04 14.35 4.89
C ASP A 60 8.25 13.13 4.39
N TYR A 61 7.17 13.37 3.64
CA TYR A 61 6.35 12.31 3.05
C TYR A 61 7.09 11.56 1.94
N LEU A 62 7.88 12.27 1.12
CA LEU A 62 8.72 11.67 0.09
C LEU A 62 9.78 10.75 0.71
N SER A 63 10.36 11.10 1.86
CA SER A 63 11.34 10.27 2.56
C SER A 63 10.78 8.89 2.94
N SER A 64 9.46 8.81 3.12
CA SER A 64 8.76 7.55 3.40
C SER A 64 8.38 6.75 2.15
N ASN A 65 8.56 7.31 0.94
CA ASN A 65 8.12 6.73 -0.31
C ASN A 65 9.15 5.71 -0.84
N GLU A 66 8.74 4.46 -0.99
CA GLU A 66 9.61 3.35 -1.41
C GLU A 66 10.21 3.50 -2.81
N ASN A 67 9.55 4.24 -3.71
CA ASN A 67 10.02 4.50 -5.07
C ASN A 67 10.79 5.83 -5.21
N ALA A 68 10.99 6.56 -4.11
CA ALA A 68 11.63 7.88 -4.14
C ALA A 68 13.14 7.88 -3.92
N MET A 69 13.78 6.72 -3.70
CA MET A 69 15.20 6.66 -3.32
C MET A 69 16.13 7.40 -4.29
N GLU A 70 15.92 7.28 -5.60
CA GLU A 70 16.71 8.02 -6.60
C GLU A 70 16.60 9.54 -6.39
N LEU A 71 15.39 10.04 -6.13
CA LEU A 71 15.14 11.47 -5.94
C LEU A 71 15.67 11.98 -4.60
N LEU A 72 15.55 11.18 -3.54
CA LEU A 72 16.08 11.46 -2.21
C LEU A 72 17.61 11.53 -2.22
N LEU A 73 18.29 10.56 -2.84
CA LEU A 73 19.75 10.54 -2.95
C LEU A 73 20.29 11.68 -3.84
N ALA A 74 19.49 12.18 -4.79
CA ALA A 74 19.86 13.38 -5.54
C ALA A 74 19.69 14.70 -4.73
N ASN A 75 19.06 14.64 -3.55
CA ASN A 75 18.75 15.79 -2.69
C ASN A 75 18.96 15.41 -1.21
N GLU A 76 20.13 14.89 -0.87
CA GLU A 76 20.41 14.29 0.44
C GLU A 76 20.16 15.25 1.63
N ASP A 77 20.35 16.56 1.42
CA ASP A 77 20.12 17.60 2.42
C ASP A 77 18.64 17.73 2.83
N LYS A 78 17.72 17.15 2.05
CA LYS A 78 16.27 17.18 2.29
C LYS A 78 15.73 15.88 2.87
N ILE A 79 16.58 14.88 3.09
CA ILE A 79 16.15 13.61 3.68
C ILE A 79 15.72 13.85 5.12
N ASN A 80 14.47 13.47 5.41
CA ASN A 80 14.00 13.40 6.78
C ASN A 80 14.31 12.01 7.35
N TRP A 81 15.25 11.95 8.29
CA TRP A 81 15.72 10.69 8.88
C TRP A 81 14.66 9.94 9.70
N ASP A 82 13.72 10.65 10.32
CA ASP A 82 12.60 10.02 11.01
C ASP A 82 11.71 9.30 10.01
N CYS A 83 11.32 9.99 8.93
CA CYS A 83 10.44 9.44 7.91
C CYS A 83 11.11 8.36 7.05
N ILE A 84 12.40 8.50 6.74
CA ILE A 84 13.12 7.49 5.96
C ILE A 84 13.36 6.20 6.76
N SER A 85 13.33 6.27 8.10
CA SER A 85 13.47 5.09 8.95
C SER A 85 12.36 4.06 8.72
N LYS A 86 11.14 4.48 8.35
CA LYS A 86 10.07 3.54 7.98
C LYS A 86 10.08 3.10 6.51
N ASN A 87 10.98 3.65 5.68
CA ASN A 87 11.05 3.34 4.26
C ASN A 87 11.82 2.03 4.01
N PRO A 88 11.18 0.98 3.44
CA PRO A 88 11.85 -0.30 3.22
C PRO A 88 12.97 -0.23 2.18
N SER A 89 12.85 0.64 1.18
CA SER A 89 13.89 0.82 0.15
C SER A 89 15.14 1.51 0.69
N ALA A 90 15.07 2.12 1.88
CA ALA A 90 16.19 2.81 2.51
C ALA A 90 17.02 1.92 3.44
N ILE A 91 16.74 0.61 3.53
CA ILE A 91 17.39 -0.27 4.53
C ILE A 91 18.93 -0.25 4.44
N GLU A 92 19.50 -0.21 3.24
CA GLU A 92 20.96 -0.14 3.05
C GLU A 92 21.54 1.24 3.35
N LEU A 93 20.75 2.31 3.21
CA LEU A 93 21.15 3.65 3.63
C LEU A 93 21.16 3.72 5.17
N LEU A 94 20.12 3.20 5.82
CA LEU A 94 19.99 3.19 7.28
C LEU A 94 21.11 2.37 7.95
N LYS A 95 21.55 1.26 7.32
CA LYS A 95 22.73 0.49 7.78
C LYS A 95 24.03 1.29 7.74
N GLN A 96 24.18 2.23 6.80
CA GLN A 96 25.37 3.07 6.69
C GLN A 96 25.39 4.20 7.73
N TYR A 97 24.21 4.63 8.19
CA TYR A 97 24.03 5.72 9.15
C TYR A 97 23.17 5.29 10.34
N PRO A 98 23.62 4.29 11.14
CA PRO A 98 22.81 3.70 12.21
C PRO A 98 22.43 4.71 13.32
N GLU A 99 23.23 5.75 13.52
CA GLU A 99 22.97 6.84 14.47
C GLU A 99 21.79 7.73 14.09
N ASN A 100 21.42 7.74 12.80
CA ASN A 100 20.29 8.49 12.28
C ASN A 100 18.97 7.70 12.32
N ILE A 101 19.00 6.42 12.69
CA ILE A 101 17.80 5.58 12.74
C ILE A 101 16.87 6.07 13.86
N ASN A 102 15.67 6.49 13.48
CA ASN A 102 14.58 6.64 14.42
C ASN A 102 14.01 5.25 14.74
N TRP A 103 14.50 4.65 15.82
CA TRP A 103 14.12 3.30 16.22
C TRP A 103 12.62 3.12 16.44
N SER A 104 11.88 4.16 16.84
CA SER A 104 10.42 4.04 17.02
C SER A 104 9.72 3.78 15.68
N LEU A 105 10.01 4.59 14.65
CA LEU A 105 9.41 4.46 13.32
C LEU A 105 10.03 3.29 12.52
N PHE A 106 11.29 2.95 12.80
CA PHE A 106 11.97 1.80 12.21
C PHE A 106 11.25 0.46 12.50
N ASN A 107 10.53 0.36 13.62
CA ASN A 107 9.73 -0.83 13.93
C ASN A 107 8.59 -1.07 12.91
N GLU A 108 8.10 -0.04 12.22
CA GLU A 108 7.10 -0.19 11.14
C GLU A 108 7.71 -0.61 9.80
N ASN A 109 9.04 -0.48 9.65
CA ASN A 109 9.72 -0.76 8.39
C ASN A 109 9.69 -2.27 8.06
N PRO A 110 9.06 -2.70 6.96
CA PRO A 110 8.96 -4.12 6.66
C PRO A 110 10.31 -4.79 6.32
N ALA A 111 11.34 -4.02 5.96
CA ALA A 111 12.69 -4.52 5.73
C ALA A 111 13.54 -4.61 7.03
N ALA A 112 13.05 -4.10 8.16
CA ALA A 112 13.82 -3.98 9.40
C ALA A 112 13.85 -5.24 10.28
N ILE A 113 13.07 -6.28 9.97
CA ILE A 113 12.84 -7.42 10.86
C ILE A 113 14.14 -8.08 11.34
N GLU A 114 15.11 -8.31 10.46
CA GLU A 114 16.37 -8.95 10.86
C GLU A 114 17.21 -8.03 11.77
N ILE A 115 17.26 -6.74 11.47
CA ILE A 115 17.99 -5.77 12.32
C ILE A 115 17.32 -5.64 13.70
N LEU A 116 15.98 -5.69 13.76
CA LEU A 116 15.24 -5.66 15.02
C LEU A 116 15.47 -6.93 15.86
N LYS A 117 15.61 -8.11 15.23
CA LYS A 117 15.96 -9.36 15.94
C LYS A 117 17.34 -9.28 16.59
N GLU A 118 18.28 -8.62 15.95
CA GLU A 118 19.63 -8.39 16.48
C GLU A 118 19.66 -7.34 17.60
N ASN A 119 18.63 -6.49 17.71
CA ASN A 119 18.53 -5.40 18.68
C ASN A 119 17.19 -5.46 19.44
N PRO A 120 16.92 -6.53 20.21
CA PRO A 120 15.61 -6.79 20.81
C PRO A 120 15.16 -5.70 21.80
N GLU A 121 16.07 -4.96 22.41
CA GLU A 121 15.79 -3.82 23.29
C GLU A 121 15.24 -2.59 22.55
N ARG A 122 15.39 -2.54 21.23
CA ARG A 122 14.83 -1.48 20.35
C ARG A 122 13.44 -1.82 19.84
N ILE A 123 12.93 -3.02 20.14
CA ILE A 123 11.61 -3.43 19.67
C ILE A 123 10.54 -2.67 20.43
N ASN A 124 9.78 -1.86 19.69
CA ASN A 124 8.53 -1.31 20.15
C ASN A 124 7.38 -2.15 19.57
N TRP A 125 6.83 -3.02 20.41
CA TRP A 125 5.78 -3.97 20.01
C TRP A 125 4.50 -3.32 19.49
N SER A 126 4.19 -2.09 19.91
CA SER A 126 3.03 -1.35 19.40
C SER A 126 3.23 -1.00 17.92
N TRP A 127 4.34 -0.35 17.58
CA TRP A 127 4.70 -0.02 16.20
C TRP A 127 4.98 -1.27 15.35
N LEU A 128 5.64 -2.28 15.93
CA LEU A 128 5.88 -3.56 15.26
C LEU A 128 4.57 -4.28 14.90
N SER A 129 3.49 -4.09 15.66
CA SER A 129 2.19 -4.68 15.36
C SER A 129 1.61 -4.21 14.02
N SER A 130 1.98 -3.00 13.56
CA SER A 130 1.60 -2.50 12.23
C SER A 130 2.54 -2.97 11.11
N ASN A 131 3.68 -3.58 11.43
CA ASN A 131 4.64 -4.05 10.44
C ASN A 131 4.14 -5.34 9.76
N ILE A 132 3.93 -5.28 8.45
CA ILE A 132 3.39 -6.40 7.65
C ILE A 132 4.31 -7.62 7.62
N ASN A 133 5.62 -7.45 7.81
CA ASN A 133 6.58 -8.55 7.85
C ASN A 133 6.84 -9.08 9.27
N ALA A 134 6.24 -8.47 10.30
CA ALA A 134 6.39 -8.90 11.69
C ALA A 134 5.36 -9.93 12.15
N VAL A 135 4.39 -10.30 11.30
CA VAL A 135 3.24 -11.15 11.69
C VAL A 135 3.68 -12.47 12.34
N GLU A 136 4.71 -13.12 11.80
CA GLU A 136 5.23 -14.37 12.39
C GLU A 136 5.85 -14.14 13.77
N MET A 137 6.61 -13.05 13.94
CA MET A 137 7.17 -12.67 15.24
C MET A 137 6.07 -12.35 16.26
N LEU A 138 4.98 -11.69 15.82
CA LEU A 138 3.81 -11.39 16.65
C LEU A 138 3.06 -12.66 17.06
N LYS A 139 2.88 -13.63 16.15
CA LYS A 139 2.27 -14.94 16.46
C LYS A 139 3.05 -15.70 17.53
N GLN A 140 4.37 -15.57 17.56
CA GLN A 140 5.24 -16.18 18.57
C GLN A 140 5.21 -15.45 19.92
N ASN A 141 4.71 -14.20 19.96
CA ASN A 141 4.67 -13.34 21.16
C ASN A 141 3.27 -12.75 21.35
N PRO A 142 2.23 -13.57 21.55
CA PRO A 142 0.84 -13.12 21.51
C PRO A 142 0.45 -12.13 22.62
N ASP A 143 1.19 -12.11 23.73
CA ASP A 143 1.01 -11.17 24.85
C ASP A 143 1.52 -9.76 24.53
N LYS A 144 2.35 -9.61 23.49
CA LYS A 144 2.94 -8.34 23.06
C LYS A 144 2.15 -7.65 21.97
N ILE A 145 1.16 -8.31 21.38
CA ILE A 145 0.38 -7.77 20.28
C ILE A 145 -0.41 -6.54 20.75
N ASP A 146 -0.17 -5.42 20.10
CA ASP A 146 -1.04 -4.26 20.18
C ASP A 146 -2.19 -4.45 19.18
N TRP A 147 -3.37 -4.79 19.72
CA TRP A 147 -4.55 -5.08 18.91
C TRP A 147 -5.12 -3.86 18.20
N LEU A 148 -4.85 -2.65 18.69
CA LEU A 148 -5.22 -1.43 17.98
C LEU A 148 -4.37 -1.32 16.72
N MET A 149 -3.04 -1.36 16.87
CA MET A 149 -2.09 -1.17 15.78
C MET A 149 -2.12 -2.30 14.74
N ILE A 150 -2.33 -3.55 15.17
CA ILE A 150 -2.45 -4.69 14.25
C ILE A 150 -3.71 -4.64 13.38
N SER A 151 -4.75 -3.88 13.77
CA SER A 151 -6.00 -3.81 13.02
C SER A 151 -5.82 -3.26 11.60
N GLY A 152 -4.83 -2.39 11.40
CA GLY A 152 -4.44 -1.88 10.08
C GLY A 152 -3.50 -2.80 9.29
N ASN A 153 -2.99 -3.87 9.89
CA ASN A 153 -1.98 -4.73 9.29
C ASN A 153 -2.61 -5.75 8.33
N SER A 154 -2.45 -5.54 7.02
CA SER A 154 -3.05 -6.41 6.00
C SER A 154 -2.49 -7.82 5.97
N ALA A 155 -1.25 -8.02 6.39
CA ALA A 155 -0.65 -9.36 6.47
C ALA A 155 -1.17 -10.16 7.68
N ALA A 156 -1.82 -9.51 8.64
CA ALA A 156 -2.35 -10.13 9.85
C ALA A 156 -3.83 -10.52 9.75
N ILE A 157 -4.43 -10.57 8.55
CA ILE A 157 -5.89 -10.75 8.39
C ILE A 157 -6.43 -12.00 9.08
N GLU A 158 -5.74 -13.14 9.00
CA GLU A 158 -6.16 -14.38 9.67
C GLU A 158 -6.21 -14.22 11.20
N LEU A 159 -5.22 -13.51 11.77
CA LEU A 159 -5.12 -13.28 13.21
C LEU A 159 -6.18 -12.28 13.70
N ILE A 160 -6.46 -11.25 12.88
CA ILE A 160 -7.53 -10.27 13.09
C ILE A 160 -8.89 -10.97 13.11
N GLU A 161 -9.17 -11.83 12.12
CA GLU A 161 -10.46 -12.55 12.02
C GLU A 161 -10.73 -13.46 13.22
N GLN A 162 -9.69 -14.10 13.77
CA GLN A 162 -9.81 -14.94 14.96
C GLN A 162 -10.02 -14.13 16.26
N ASN A 163 -9.76 -12.82 16.25
CA ASN A 163 -9.75 -11.97 17.44
C ASN A 163 -10.52 -10.65 17.24
N LEU A 164 -11.58 -10.66 16.43
CA LEU A 164 -12.33 -9.45 16.06
C LEU A 164 -12.75 -8.60 17.26
N ASN A 165 -13.06 -9.21 18.41
CA ASN A 165 -13.46 -8.52 19.64
C ASN A 165 -12.37 -7.65 20.28
N LYS A 166 -11.11 -7.77 19.85
CA LYS A 166 -9.97 -6.96 20.32
C LYS A 166 -9.58 -5.86 19.32
N THR A 167 -10.13 -5.91 18.11
CA THR A 167 -9.68 -5.09 16.97
C THR A 167 -10.48 -3.80 16.85
N CYS A 168 -9.96 -2.87 16.04
CA CYS A 168 -10.57 -1.56 15.80
C CYS A 168 -11.09 -1.44 14.36
N LEU A 169 -12.41 -1.34 14.18
CA LEU A 169 -13.06 -1.16 12.88
C LEU A 169 -12.57 0.09 12.13
N TYR A 170 -12.28 1.16 12.86
CA TYR A 170 -11.75 2.40 12.29
C TYR A 170 -10.43 2.15 11.55
N LEU A 171 -9.46 1.48 12.20
CA LEU A 171 -8.16 1.17 11.61
C LEU A 171 -8.23 0.04 10.57
N MET A 172 -9.22 -0.85 10.64
CA MET A 172 -9.45 -1.81 9.56
C MET A 172 -9.90 -1.14 8.25
N SER A 173 -10.35 0.11 8.27
CA SER A 173 -10.78 0.82 7.05
C SER A 173 -9.64 1.03 6.04
N SER A 174 -8.39 1.16 6.49
CA SER A 174 -7.20 1.19 5.63
C SER A 174 -6.66 -0.19 5.28
N ASN A 175 -7.11 -1.24 5.97
CA ASN A 175 -6.67 -2.60 5.73
C ASN A 175 -7.36 -3.17 4.48
N LYS A 176 -6.65 -3.19 3.35
CA LYS A 176 -7.16 -3.74 2.08
C LYS A 176 -7.62 -5.21 2.20
N ALA A 177 -6.96 -6.01 3.04
CA ALA A 177 -7.33 -7.40 3.26
C ALA A 177 -8.60 -7.54 4.11
N ALA A 178 -9.02 -6.50 4.84
CA ALA A 178 -10.25 -6.50 5.64
C ALA A 178 -11.48 -6.00 4.87
N ILE A 179 -11.38 -5.74 3.55
CA ILE A 179 -12.47 -5.14 2.78
C ILE A 179 -13.77 -5.97 2.82
N HIS A 180 -13.67 -7.30 2.87
CA HIS A 180 -14.83 -8.19 3.00
C HIS A 180 -15.51 -8.10 4.37
N ILE A 181 -14.76 -7.80 5.43
CA ILE A 181 -15.30 -7.52 6.76
C ILE A 181 -16.05 -6.19 6.72
N LEU A 182 -15.43 -5.14 6.18
CA LEU A 182 -16.05 -3.81 6.07
C LEU A 182 -17.35 -3.83 5.26
N LYS A 183 -17.41 -4.60 4.17
CA LYS A 183 -18.61 -4.78 3.35
C LYS A 183 -19.79 -5.42 4.08
N LYS A 184 -19.52 -6.24 5.10
CA LYS A 184 -20.55 -6.91 5.92
C LYS A 184 -20.99 -6.04 7.11
N THR A 185 -20.19 -5.04 7.50
CA THR A 185 -20.49 -4.12 8.59
C THR A 185 -21.42 -3.00 8.12
N LYS A 186 -22.24 -2.44 9.03
CA LYS A 186 -23.09 -1.30 8.71
C LYS A 186 -22.22 -0.09 8.34
N VAL A 187 -22.60 0.60 7.25
CA VAL A 187 -21.88 1.76 6.67
C VAL A 187 -21.57 2.88 7.67
N ARG A 188 -22.33 2.99 8.76
CA ARG A 188 -22.14 4.03 9.80
C ARG A 188 -20.86 3.84 10.62
N ASP A 189 -20.30 2.64 10.64
CA ASP A 189 -19.11 2.31 11.43
C ASP A 189 -17.82 2.33 10.58
N ILE A 190 -17.92 2.73 9.30
CA ILE A 190 -16.80 2.81 8.35
C ILE A 190 -16.27 4.25 8.32
N SER A 191 -14.95 4.41 8.46
CA SER A 191 -14.29 5.70 8.28
C SER A 191 -14.07 5.99 6.80
N TRP A 192 -14.90 6.87 6.21
CA TRP A 192 -14.75 7.30 4.81
C TRP A 192 -13.42 8.00 4.54
N GLU A 193 -12.91 8.72 5.54
CA GLU A 193 -11.64 9.43 5.48
C GLU A 193 -10.49 8.44 5.21
N ILE A 194 -10.35 7.42 6.04
CA ILE A 194 -9.29 6.41 5.92
C ILE A 194 -9.55 5.46 4.75
N LEU A 195 -10.82 5.13 4.48
CA LEU A 195 -11.19 4.27 3.36
C LEU A 195 -10.71 4.85 2.01
N SER A 196 -10.53 6.16 1.90
CA SER A 196 -10.01 6.82 0.69
C SER A 196 -8.62 6.31 0.26
N GLU A 197 -7.80 5.84 1.21
CA GLU A 197 -6.50 5.22 0.94
C GLU A 197 -6.62 3.77 0.47
N ASN A 198 -7.75 3.11 0.74
CA ASN A 198 -7.94 1.69 0.43
C ASN A 198 -8.03 1.48 -1.09
N GLU A 199 -7.03 0.84 -1.67
CA GLU A 199 -6.96 0.53 -3.10
C GLU A 199 -8.20 -0.19 -3.67
N GLU A 200 -8.91 -0.96 -2.84
CA GLU A 200 -10.05 -1.78 -3.28
C GLU A 200 -11.32 -0.96 -3.55
N ILE A 201 -11.31 0.35 -3.28
CA ILE A 201 -12.38 1.27 -3.74
C ILE A 201 -12.23 1.61 -5.23
N PHE A 202 -11.06 1.34 -5.82
CA PHE A 202 -10.77 1.52 -7.24
C PHE A 202 -10.81 0.17 -7.96
N VAL A 203 -11.75 0.05 -8.90
CA VAL A 203 -11.99 -1.17 -9.70
C VAL A 203 -11.47 -0.98 -11.13
N TYR A 204 -11.22 -2.08 -11.83
CA TYR A 204 -10.82 -2.01 -13.24
C TYR A 204 -11.90 -1.35 -14.09
N ASP A 205 -11.48 -0.40 -14.92
CA ASP A 205 -12.33 0.17 -15.94
C ASP A 205 -12.27 -0.69 -17.22
N TYR A 206 -13.05 -1.77 -17.24
CA TYR A 206 -13.04 -2.73 -18.35
C TYR A 206 -13.37 -2.08 -19.71
N ASP A 207 -14.20 -1.03 -19.72
CA ASP A 207 -14.55 -0.30 -20.93
C ASP A 207 -13.31 0.40 -21.51
N LYS A 208 -12.59 1.18 -20.70
CA LYS A 208 -11.36 1.84 -21.14
C LYS A 208 -10.23 0.84 -21.44
N ILE A 209 -10.14 -0.27 -20.69
CA ILE A 209 -9.17 -1.33 -20.98
C ILE A 209 -9.46 -1.92 -22.37
N LYS A 210 -10.73 -2.20 -22.68
CA LYS A 210 -11.16 -2.70 -23.99
C LYS A 210 -10.79 -1.73 -25.10
N GLU A 211 -11.07 -0.43 -24.93
CA GLU A 211 -10.69 0.60 -25.89
C GLU A 211 -9.18 0.65 -26.15
N ARG A 212 -8.37 0.57 -25.08
CA ARG A 212 -6.90 0.58 -25.18
C ARG A 212 -6.34 -0.67 -25.84
N ILE A 213 -6.92 -1.84 -25.58
CA ILE A 213 -6.48 -3.11 -26.16
C ILE A 213 -6.92 -3.25 -27.61
N ASN A 214 -8.03 -2.61 -28.00
CA ASN A 214 -8.65 -2.75 -29.32
C ASN A 214 -7.68 -2.71 -30.52
N PRO A 215 -6.66 -1.82 -30.57
CA PRO A 215 -5.73 -1.77 -31.70
C PRO A 215 -4.86 -3.03 -31.89
N TYR A 216 -4.67 -3.84 -30.85
CA TYR A 216 -3.82 -5.04 -30.87
C TYR A 216 -4.56 -6.28 -30.38
N LEU A 217 -5.89 -6.25 -30.37
CA LEU A 217 -6.72 -7.32 -29.83
C LEU A 217 -6.45 -8.65 -30.55
N GLU A 218 -6.32 -8.62 -31.88
CA GLU A 218 -6.03 -9.80 -32.69
C GLU A 218 -4.65 -10.40 -32.35
N GLU A 219 -3.62 -9.56 -32.22
CA GLU A 219 -2.27 -10.00 -31.86
C GLU A 219 -2.23 -10.59 -30.44
N LEU A 220 -2.95 -9.95 -29.51
CA LEU A 220 -3.07 -10.42 -28.13
C LEU A 220 -3.74 -11.79 -28.12
N ILE A 221 -4.88 -11.96 -28.79
CA ILE A 221 -5.59 -13.24 -28.92
C ILE A 221 -4.71 -14.30 -29.56
N ALA A 222 -4.05 -13.98 -30.68
CA ALA A 222 -3.17 -14.90 -31.39
C ALA A 222 -2.03 -15.41 -30.50
N LYS A 223 -1.55 -14.57 -29.58
CA LYS A 223 -0.48 -14.93 -28.63
C LYS A 223 -1.01 -15.61 -27.38
N THR A 224 -2.13 -15.18 -26.80
CA THR A 224 -2.68 -15.76 -25.56
C THR A 224 -3.32 -17.12 -25.81
N LEU A 225 -4.06 -17.26 -26.91
CA LEU A 225 -4.73 -18.49 -27.33
C LEU A 225 -3.91 -19.29 -28.34
N HIS A 226 -2.60 -19.06 -28.43
CA HIS A 226 -1.74 -19.89 -29.27
C HIS A 226 -1.80 -21.35 -28.81
N PRO A 227 -1.95 -22.34 -29.71
CA PRO A 227 -2.11 -23.74 -29.33
C PRO A 227 -1.03 -24.28 -28.39
N SER A 228 0.22 -23.85 -28.55
CA SER A 228 1.31 -24.27 -27.66
C SER A 228 1.17 -23.75 -26.22
N ARG A 229 0.56 -22.57 -26.03
CA ARG A 229 0.26 -22.04 -24.70
C ARG A 229 -0.94 -22.75 -24.09
N ILE A 230 -2.00 -22.93 -24.86
CA ILE A 230 -3.17 -23.71 -24.40
C ILE A 230 -2.71 -25.09 -23.94
N GLN A 231 -1.89 -25.78 -24.74
CA GLN A 231 -1.35 -27.09 -24.37
C GLN A 231 -0.52 -27.05 -23.08
N TYR A 232 0.36 -26.05 -22.92
CA TYR A 232 1.11 -25.88 -21.68
C TYR A 232 0.21 -25.77 -20.44
N TRP A 233 -0.93 -25.07 -20.54
CA TRP A 233 -1.84 -24.88 -19.40
C TRP A 233 -2.58 -26.19 -19.09
N LEU A 234 -3.02 -26.92 -20.12
CA LEU A 234 -3.63 -28.24 -19.99
C LEU A 234 -2.68 -29.24 -19.33
N ASP A 235 -1.41 -29.25 -19.75
CA ASP A 235 -0.36 -30.12 -19.19
C ASP A 235 -0.08 -29.80 -17.70
N ASN A 236 -0.40 -28.59 -17.25
CA ASN A 236 -0.24 -28.14 -15.86
C ASN A 236 -1.54 -28.22 -15.04
N GLY A 237 -2.56 -28.94 -15.54
CA GLY A 237 -3.75 -29.29 -14.78
C GLY A 237 -4.89 -28.27 -14.82
N LEU A 238 -4.81 -27.24 -15.68
CA LEU A 238 -5.97 -26.44 -16.03
C LEU A 238 -6.85 -27.21 -17.03
N THR A 239 -8.16 -27.07 -16.93
CA THR A 239 -9.09 -27.60 -17.91
C THR A 239 -9.35 -26.58 -19.02
N ILE A 240 -9.91 -27.04 -20.14
CA ILE A 240 -10.33 -26.13 -21.22
C ILE A 240 -11.40 -25.13 -20.74
N ASP A 241 -12.19 -25.50 -19.73
CA ASP A 241 -13.22 -24.63 -19.14
C ASP A 241 -12.62 -23.58 -18.20
N ASP A 242 -11.35 -23.76 -17.78
CA ASP A 242 -10.61 -22.80 -16.96
C ASP A 242 -9.83 -21.75 -17.80
N LEU A 243 -9.83 -21.90 -19.13
CA LEU A 243 -9.12 -21.04 -20.10
C LEU A 243 -10.04 -20.00 -20.75
#